data_AF-A0A432RZW0-F1
#
_entry.id   AF-A0A432RZW0-F1
#
_cell.length_a   1.000
_cell.length_b   1.000
_cell.length_c   1.000
_cell.angle_alpha   90.00
_cell.angle_beta   90.00
_cell.angle_gamma   90.00
#
_symmetry.space_group_name_H-M   'P 1'
#
loop_
_entity.id
_entity.type
_entity.pdbx_description
1 polymer ?
#
loop_
_entity_poly.entity_id
_entity_poly.type
_entity_poly.pdbx_seq_one_letter_code
_entity_poly.pdbx_strand_id
1 'polypeptide(L)'
;MERNIIPFRKYYFIFLNAGLIYFGLAFVIVGKAKNSFKFSDFDILLFFILSFIPAVLFLIRFFKGSSFWNLNTYKRLLLVAHIPLSIGFLLTVLKSNYYYLISIFPVFLLNFLILTPLKKK
;
A
#
# COMPACT_ATOMS: atom_id res chain seq x y z
N MET A 1 8.66 -2.68 24.98
CA MET A 1 8.29 -1.68 23.96
C MET A 1 7.66 -2.31 22.71
N GLU A 2 8.12 -3.47 22.22
CA GLU A 2 7.51 -4.19 21.07
C GLU A 2 6.07 -4.68 21.31
N ARG A 3 5.73 -5.01 22.57
CA ARG A 3 4.40 -5.54 22.95
C ARG A 3 3.23 -4.57 22.66
N ASN A 4 3.47 -3.26 22.61
CA ASN A 4 2.40 -2.27 22.35
C ASN A 4 2.18 -1.98 20.86
N ILE A 5 3.11 -2.27 19.96
CA ILE A 5 2.99 -1.85 18.54
C ILE A 5 2.06 -2.80 17.74
N ILE A 6 1.91 -4.04 18.17
CA ILE A 6 1.09 -5.05 17.48
C ILE A 6 -0.42 -4.72 17.48
N PRO A 7 -1.06 -4.32 18.60
CA PRO A 7 -2.47 -3.94 18.56
C PRO A 7 -2.71 -2.67 17.73
N PHE A 8 -1.90 -1.62 17.91
CA PHE A 8 -2.05 -0.36 17.15
C PHE A 8 -1.86 -0.50 15.64
N ARG A 9 -1.07 -1.50 15.20
CA ARG A 9 -0.91 -1.83 13.78
C ARG A 9 -2.23 -2.15 13.08
N LYS A 10 -3.07 -2.99 13.68
CA LYS A 10 -4.34 -3.40 13.06
C LYS A 10 -5.24 -2.19 12.82
N TYR A 11 -5.37 -1.34 13.85
CA TYR A 11 -6.14 -0.11 13.75
C TYR A 11 -5.56 0.83 12.70
N TYR A 12 -4.24 1.00 12.67
CA TYR A 12 -3.57 1.81 11.66
C TYR A 12 -3.93 1.38 10.23
N PHE A 13 -3.83 0.08 9.91
CA PHE A 13 -4.19 -0.41 8.58
C PHE A 13 -5.69 -0.30 8.28
N ILE A 14 -6.56 -0.51 9.27
CA ILE A 14 -8.01 -0.30 9.12
C ILE A 14 -8.30 1.17 8.78
N PHE A 15 -7.73 2.11 9.52
CA PHE A 15 -7.89 3.55 9.26
C PHE A 15 -7.38 3.94 7.89
N LEU A 16 -6.26 3.38 7.46
CA LEU A 16 -5.65 3.70 6.17
C LEU A 16 -6.49 3.15 5.00
N ASN A 17 -7.01 1.92 5.13
CA ASN A 17 -7.97 1.35 4.18
C ASN A 17 -9.28 2.15 4.11
N ALA A 18 -9.87 2.48 5.27
CA ALA A 18 -11.09 3.26 5.33
C ALA A 18 -10.89 4.65 4.70
N GLY A 19 -9.77 5.31 4.99
CA GLY A 19 -9.43 6.62 4.42
C GLY A 19 -9.38 6.61 2.90
N LEU A 20 -8.79 5.57 2.29
CA LEU A 20 -8.76 5.42 0.83
C LEU A 20 -10.16 5.25 0.23
N ILE A 21 -11.00 4.41 0.85
CA ILE A 21 -12.37 4.16 0.38
C ILE A 21 -13.19 5.45 0.42
N TYR A 22 -13.15 6.17 1.55
CA TYR A 22 -13.88 7.42 1.69
C TYR A 22 -13.34 8.52 0.77
N PHE A 23 -12.03 8.56 0.53
CA PHE A 23 -11.46 9.49 -0.43
C PHE A 23 -11.93 9.21 -1.87
N GLY A 24 -11.92 7.95 -2.29
CA GLY A 24 -12.47 7.55 -3.59
C GLY A 24 -13.95 7.91 -3.71
N LEU A 25 -14.75 7.65 -2.67
CA LEU A 25 -16.16 8.01 -2.62
C LEU A 25 -16.37 9.53 -2.73
N ALA A 26 -15.58 10.33 -2.02
CA ALA A 26 -15.65 11.79 -2.11
C ALA A 26 -15.35 12.29 -3.53
N PHE A 27 -14.38 11.68 -4.22
CA PHE A 27 -14.04 12.03 -5.61
C PHE A 27 -15.17 11.73 -6.60
N VAL A 28 -15.91 10.64 -6.35
CA VAL A 28 -17.12 10.27 -7.09
C VAL A 28 -18.24 11.27 -6.82
N ILE A 29 -18.53 11.59 -5.55
CA ILE A 29 -19.60 12.53 -5.16
C ILE A 29 -19.36 13.92 -5.73
N VAL A 30 -18.11 14.41 -5.71
CA VAL A 30 -17.74 15.74 -6.24
C VAL A 30 -17.81 15.79 -7.78
N GLY A 31 -18.03 14.66 -8.46
CA GLY A 31 -18.18 14.60 -9.92
C GLY A 31 -16.88 14.91 -10.69
N LYS A 32 -15.74 14.97 -10.00
CA LYS A 32 -14.42 15.19 -10.61
C LYS A 32 -13.77 13.90 -11.12
N ALA A 33 -14.38 12.75 -10.82
CA ALA A 33 -13.92 11.45 -11.27
C ALA A 33 -14.14 11.25 -12.79
N LYS A 34 -13.05 11.17 -13.55
CA LYS A 34 -13.10 10.68 -14.94
C LYS A 34 -13.36 9.17 -14.95
N ASN A 35 -14.40 8.76 -15.68
CA ASN A 35 -14.81 7.35 -15.76
C ASN A 35 -14.08 6.57 -16.88
N SER A 36 -12.77 6.83 -17.07
CA SER A 36 -11.99 6.17 -18.12
C SER A 36 -10.86 5.33 -17.52
N PHE A 37 -10.91 4.03 -17.75
CA PHE A 37 -9.81 3.10 -17.44
C PHE A 37 -8.71 3.21 -18.51
N LYS A 38 -8.14 4.41 -18.68
CA LYS A 38 -7.04 4.67 -19.61
C LYS A 38 -5.77 4.96 -18.81
N PHE A 39 -4.87 4.00 -18.79
CA PHE A 39 -3.51 4.15 -18.29
C PHE A 39 -2.58 4.38 -19.47
N SER A 40 -1.62 5.30 -19.33
CA SER A 40 -0.53 5.43 -20.29
C SER A 40 0.49 4.32 -20.06
N ASP A 41 1.34 4.03 -21.06
CA ASP A 41 2.42 3.04 -20.92
C ASP A 41 3.36 3.40 -19.76
N PHE A 42 3.56 4.70 -19.52
CA PHE A 42 4.32 5.20 -18.38
C PHE A 42 3.67 4.85 -17.04
N ASP A 43 2.34 4.94 -16.94
CA ASP A 43 1.60 4.57 -15.71
C ASP A 43 1.73 3.07 -15.42
N ILE A 44 1.65 2.25 -16.47
CA ILE A 44 1.80 0.79 -16.36
C ILE A 44 3.21 0.45 -15.89
N LEU A 45 4.24 1.05 -16.51
CA LEU A 45 5.63 0.88 -16.09
C LEU A 45 5.85 1.32 -14.64
N LEU A 46 5.28 2.46 -14.25
CA LEU A 46 5.37 2.96 -12.88
C LEU A 46 4.74 1.99 -11.88
N PHE A 47 3.53 1.48 -12.16
CA PHE A 47 2.90 0.48 -11.30
C PHE A 47 3.69 -0.83 -11.22
N PHE A 48 4.30 -1.26 -12.32
CA PHE A 48 5.19 -2.41 -12.33
C PHE A 48 6.38 -2.19 -11.38
N ILE A 49 7.08 -1.06 -11.47
CA ILE A 49 8.22 -0.73 -10.60
C ILE A 49 7.78 -0.67 -9.13
N LEU A 50 6.64 -0.02 -8.84
CA LEU A 50 6.12 0.13 -7.49
C LEU A 50 5.67 -1.19 -6.87
N SER A 51 5.26 -2.16 -7.68
CA SER A 51 4.87 -3.50 -7.24
C SER A 51 6.05 -4.46 -7.09
N PHE A 52 7.14 -4.23 -7.84
CA PHE A 52 8.30 -5.12 -7.85
C PHE A 52 9.00 -5.19 -6.49
N ILE A 53 9.29 -4.05 -5.86
CA ILE A 53 9.99 -4.02 -4.56
C ILE A 53 9.19 -4.76 -3.46
N PRO A 54 7.89 -4.48 -3.25
CA PRO A 54 7.06 -5.25 -2.32
C PRO A 54 7.03 -6.74 -2.66
N ALA A 55 6.90 -7.11 -3.94
CA ALA A 55 6.87 -8.52 -4.33
C ALA A 55 8.16 -9.27 -3.95
N VAL A 56 9.32 -8.67 -4.22
CA VAL A 56 10.63 -9.23 -3.85
C VAL A 56 10.76 -9.35 -2.33
N LEU A 57 10.38 -8.32 -1.58
CA LEU A 57 10.43 -8.34 -0.11
C LEU A 57 9.48 -9.37 0.49
N PHE A 58 8.31 -9.59 -0.12
CA PHE A 58 7.38 -10.63 0.27
C PHE A 58 7.97 -12.03 0.07
N LEU A 59 8.65 -12.27 -1.06
CA LEU A 59 9.36 -13.53 -1.31
C LEU A 59 10.49 -13.74 -0.30
N ILE A 60 11.33 -12.73 -0.05
CA ILE A 60 12.42 -12.82 0.94
C ILE A 60 11.86 -13.14 2.33
N ARG A 61 10.76 -12.49 2.73
CA ARG A 61 10.06 -12.77 3.98
C ARG A 61 9.59 -14.22 4.04
N PHE A 62 9.05 -14.75 2.95
CA PHE A 62 8.60 -16.15 2.88
C PHE A 62 9.75 -17.12 3.19
N PHE A 63 10.95 -16.89 2.65
CA PHE A 63 12.12 -17.73 2.92
C PHE A 63 12.75 -17.51 4.30
N LYS A 64 12.81 -16.27 4.80
CA LYS A 64 13.48 -15.94 6.08
C LYS A 64 12.60 -16.10 7.33
N GLY A 65 11.28 -16.21 7.17
CA GLY A 65 10.34 -16.43 8.27
C GLY A 65 10.45 -15.37 9.39
N SER A 66 10.53 -15.81 10.64
CA SER A 66 10.56 -14.90 11.80
C SER A 66 11.87 -14.09 11.95
N SER A 67 12.97 -14.54 11.33
CA SER A 67 14.26 -13.84 11.38
C SER A 67 14.28 -12.54 10.55
N PHE A 68 13.32 -12.38 9.63
CA PHE A 68 13.13 -11.16 8.84
C PHE A 68 12.75 -9.95 9.71
N TRP A 69 12.24 -10.21 10.93
CA TRP A 69 11.61 -9.21 11.77
C TRP A 69 12.53 -8.64 12.85
N ASN A 70 13.06 -7.45 12.59
CA ASN A 70 13.59 -6.53 13.60
C ASN A 70 12.75 -5.24 13.57
N LEU A 71 12.54 -4.59 14.72
CA LEU A 71 11.85 -3.31 14.84
C LEU A 71 12.38 -2.22 13.88
N ASN A 72 13.70 -2.16 13.67
CA ASN A 72 14.30 -1.20 12.73
C ASN A 72 13.92 -1.51 11.27
N THR A 73 13.94 -2.79 10.89
CA THR A 73 13.47 -3.26 9.58
C THR A 73 11.99 -2.95 9.41
N TYR A 74 11.17 -3.19 10.43
CA TYR A 74 9.74 -2.87 10.42
C TYR A 74 9.46 -1.40 10.16
N LYS A 75 10.13 -0.48 10.87
CA LYS A 75 9.95 0.97 10.67
C LYS A 75 10.32 1.40 9.25
N ARG A 76 11.43 0.88 8.71
CA ARG A 76 11.87 1.18 7.34
C ARG A 76 10.88 0.66 6.30
N LEU A 77 10.44 -0.58 6.44
CA LEU A 77 9.45 -1.19 5.55
C LEU A 77 8.10 -0.48 5.62
N LEU A 78 7.70 0.00 6.80
CA LEU A 78 6.49 0.79 6.96
C LEU A 78 6.56 2.07 6.11
N LEU A 79 7.68 2.80 6.13
CA LEU A 79 7.84 3.99 5.30
C LEU A 79 7.81 3.66 3.80
N VAL A 80 8.52 2.61 3.38
CA VAL A 80 8.54 2.17 1.97
C VAL A 80 7.15 1.75 1.49
N ALA A 81 6.37 1.10 2.35
CA ALA A 81 4.99 0.67 2.04
C ALA A 81 4.03 1.83 1.72
N HIS A 82 4.35 3.05 2.15
CA HIS A 82 3.53 4.24 1.87
C HIS A 82 3.82 4.87 0.51
N ILE A 83 4.97 4.56 -0.10
CA ILE A 83 5.38 5.15 -1.36
C ILE A 83 4.36 4.83 -2.47
N PRO A 84 3.95 3.55 -2.70
CA PRO A 84 2.96 3.24 -3.72
C PRO A 84 1.65 3.99 -3.47
N LEU A 85 1.15 3.95 -2.23
CA LEU A 85 -0.13 4.56 -1.87
C LEU A 85 -0.14 6.09 -2.05
N SER A 86 0.96 6.75 -1.69
CA SER A 86 1.13 8.19 -1.88
C SER A 86 1.19 8.55 -3.37
N ILE A 87 1.88 7.74 -4.17
CA ILE A 87 1.94 7.95 -5.63
C ILE A 87 0.57 7.72 -6.27
N GLY A 88 -0.15 6.65 -5.91
CA GLY A 88 -1.49 6.39 -6.43
C GLY A 88 -2.48 7.49 -6.05
N PHE A 89 -2.36 8.05 -4.84
CA PHE A 89 -3.11 9.24 -4.42
C PHE A 89 -2.78 10.46 -5.28
N LEU A 90 -1.50 10.78 -5.47
CA LEU A 90 -1.06 11.90 -6.31
C LEU A 90 -1.57 11.75 -7.75
N LEU A 91 -1.43 10.57 -8.35
CA LEU A 91 -1.94 10.29 -9.70
C LEU A 91 -3.45 10.44 -9.79
N THR A 92 -4.18 10.00 -8.75
CA THR A 92 -5.63 10.17 -8.68
C THR A 92 -6.03 11.63 -8.72
N VAL A 93 -5.36 12.48 -7.95
CA VAL A 93 -5.63 13.93 -7.92
C VAL A 93 -5.22 14.59 -9.24
N LEU A 94 -3.97 14.39 -9.69
CA LEU A 94 -3.41 15.03 -10.88
C LEU A 94 -4.16 14.66 -12.16
N LYS A 95 -4.56 13.39 -12.30
CA LYS A 95 -5.27 12.90 -13.48
C LYS A 95 -6.79 12.89 -13.30
N SER A 96 -7.26 13.26 -12.10
CA SER A 96 -8.67 13.26 -11.71
C SER A 96 -9.35 11.91 -12.01
N ASN A 97 -8.66 10.82 -11.66
CA ASN A 97 -9.09 9.46 -11.98
C ASN A 97 -8.86 8.53 -10.79
N TYR A 98 -9.94 8.07 -10.17
CA TYR A 98 -9.89 7.25 -8.96
C TYR A 98 -9.39 5.81 -9.20
N TYR A 99 -9.34 5.36 -10.47
CA TYR A 99 -8.80 4.04 -10.79
C TYR A 99 -7.32 3.90 -10.43
N TYR A 100 -6.54 4.99 -10.39
CA TYR A 100 -5.15 4.94 -9.92
C TYR A 100 -5.05 4.50 -8.46
N LEU A 101 -5.96 4.99 -7.61
CA LEU A 101 -6.06 4.59 -6.20
C LEU A 101 -6.47 3.12 -6.05
N ILE A 102 -7.43 2.67 -6.87
CA ILE A 102 -7.90 1.28 -6.86
C ILE A 102 -6.78 0.34 -7.33
N SER A 103 -6.10 0.68 -8.42
CA SER A 103 -5.03 -0.14 -9.00
C SER A 103 -3.80 -0.26 -8.11
N ILE A 104 -3.50 0.74 -7.29
CA ILE A 104 -2.37 0.66 -6.35
C ILE A 104 -2.70 -0.06 -5.05
N PHE A 105 -4.00 -0.24 -4.76
CA PHE A 105 -4.46 -0.87 -3.53
C PHE A 105 -3.92 -2.30 -3.31
N PRO A 106 -3.88 -3.19 -4.32
CA PRO A 106 -3.23 -4.49 -4.19
C PRO A 106 -1.75 -4.41 -3.79
N VAL A 107 -1.02 -3.41 -4.30
CA VAL A 107 0.40 -3.20 -3.95
C VAL A 107 0.54 -2.80 -2.48
N PHE A 108 -0.37 -1.95 -1.98
CA PHE A 108 -0.44 -1.62 -0.57
C PHE A 108 -0.78 -2.85 0.30
N LEU A 109 -1.77 -3.66 -0.09
CA LEU A 109 -2.12 -4.91 0.58
C LEU A 109 -0.93 -5.87 0.67
N LEU A 110 -0.15 -5.98 -0.40
CA LEU A 110 1.05 -6.81 -0.43
C LEU A 110 2.09 -6.31 0.59
N ASN A 111 2.28 -5.00 0.68
CA ASN A 111 3.10 -4.39 1.74
C ASN A 111 2.56 -4.64 3.14
N PHE A 112 1.24 -4.57 3.36
CA PHE A 112 0.62 -4.90 4.65
C PHE A 112 0.91 -6.35 5.06
N LEU A 113 0.80 -7.28 4.11
CA LEU A 113 1.15 -8.68 4.36
C LEU A 113 2.62 -8.81 4.74
N ILE A 114 3.53 -8.16 4.02
CA ILE A 114 4.95 -8.09 4.38
C ILE A 114 5.13 -7.56 5.79
N LEU A 115 4.31 -6.58 6.21
CA LEU A 115 4.37 -5.90 7.51
C LEU A 115 3.77 -6.67 8.69
N THR A 116 3.05 -7.75 8.40
CA THR A 116 2.39 -8.54 9.42
C THR A 116 3.38 -9.53 10.04
N PRO A 117 3.60 -9.52 11.37
CA PRO A 117 4.45 -10.50 12.02
C PRO A 117 3.84 -11.90 11.86
N LEU A 118 4.63 -12.86 11.40
CA LEU A 118 4.26 -14.28 11.47
C LEU A 118 4.43 -14.71 12.92
N LYS A 119 3.41 -15.35 13.51
CA LYS A 119 3.57 -15.95 14.83
C LYS A 119 4.78 -16.88 14.78
N LYS A 120 5.74 -16.72 15.70
CA LYS A 120 6.68 -17.81 15.99
C LYS A 120 5.81 -18.97 16.47
N LYS A 121 5.83 -20.09 15.73
CA LYS A 121 5.39 -21.37 16.29
C LYS A 121 6.26 -21.69 17.49
#